data_AF-A0A969WKV1-F1
#
_entry.id   AF-A0A969WKV1-F1
#
_cell.length_a   1.000
_cell.length_b   1.000
_cell.length_c   1.000
_cell.angle_alpha   90.00
_cell.angle_beta   90.00
_cell.angle_gamma   90.00
#
_symmetry.space_group_name_H-M   'P 1'
#
loop_
_entity.id
_entity.type
_entity.pdbx_description
1 polymer ?
#
loop_
_entity_poly.entity_id
_entity_poly.type
_entity_poly.pdbx_seq_one_letter_code
_entity_poly.pdbx_strand_id
1 'polypeptide(L)'
;MQAKKSSNFSYWFGEKAVPHIVLFTYMLIALFPIVLILINSFKERKAIFKTPLALPNAETFSLDGYATLMERSNFPLYFTNSLVVTVVSIFLILFTGAMAAYALSEYKFRGNAILGIYLALGIMIPIRLGTVGILRLMAGMKERTCPLAELPDAL
;
A
#
# COMPACT_ATOMS: atom_id res chain seq x y z
N MET A 1 15.46 50.77 37.40
CA MET A 1 16.58 49.88 37.02
C MET A 1 16.12 48.45 37.33
N GLN A 2 15.96 47.49 36.43
CA GLN A 2 16.68 47.18 35.20
C GLN A 2 15.76 46.62 34.09
N ALA A 3 16.24 46.76 32.86
CA ALA A 3 15.60 46.38 31.62
C ALA A 3 15.62 44.87 31.36
N LYS A 4 14.44 44.24 31.23
CA LYS A 4 14.27 42.89 30.67
C LYS A 4 14.14 43.01 29.14
N LYS A 5 15.28 43.19 28.47
CA LYS A 5 15.37 43.43 27.02
C LYS A 5 15.46 42.11 26.25
N SER A 6 14.39 41.81 25.50
CA SER A 6 14.41 41.19 24.16
C SER A 6 15.26 39.94 23.96
N SER A 7 14.73 38.76 24.31
CA SER A 7 15.29 37.48 23.86
C SER A 7 14.22 36.41 23.50
N ASN A 8 13.00 36.79 23.08
CA ASN A 8 11.94 35.79 22.82
C ASN A 8 11.38 35.78 21.38
N PHE A 9 11.69 36.77 20.53
CA PHE A 9 11.14 36.83 19.16
C PHE A 9 11.93 35.97 18.15
N SER A 10 13.25 35.79 18.36
CA SER A 10 14.11 34.98 17.48
C SER A 10 13.88 33.46 17.64
N TYR A 11 13.55 33.01 18.86
CA TYR A 11 13.26 31.59 19.12
C TYR A 11 11.93 31.13 18.50
N TRP A 12 10.98 32.02 18.23
CA TRP A 12 9.71 31.67 17.59
C TRP A 12 9.88 31.30 16.11
N PHE A 13 10.74 32.01 15.38
CA PHE A 13 11.08 31.65 13.99
C PHE A 13 12.11 30.50 13.93
N GLY A 14 13.07 30.43 14.87
CA GLY A 14 14.07 29.37 14.93
C GLY A 14 13.52 27.98 15.32
N GLU A 15 12.64 27.89 16.32
CA GLU A 15 12.06 26.62 16.78
C GLU A 15 11.08 26.02 15.78
N LYS A 16 10.44 26.84 14.94
CA LYS A 16 9.53 26.37 13.89
C LYS A 16 10.22 26.16 12.55
N ALA A 17 11.33 26.85 12.26
CA ALA A 17 12.09 26.62 11.04
C ALA A 17 12.72 25.22 10.99
N VAL A 18 13.29 24.74 12.11
CA VAL A 18 13.92 23.42 12.20
C VAL A 18 12.95 22.29 11.80
N PRO A 19 11.75 22.13 12.40
CA PRO A 19 10.83 21.07 12.01
C PRO A 19 10.32 21.22 10.57
N HIS A 20 10.15 22.45 10.04
CA HIS A 20 9.74 22.64 8.65
C HIS A 20 10.84 22.24 7.66
N ILE A 21 12.10 22.56 7.94
CA ILE A 21 13.25 22.16 7.11
C ILE A 21 13.40 20.63 7.12
N VAL A 22 13.24 19.99 8.29
CA VAL A 22 13.28 18.54 8.43
C VAL A 22 12.13 17.89 7.65
N LEU A 23 10.89 18.36 7.81
CA LEU A 23 9.72 17.86 7.08
C LEU A 23 9.87 18.07 5.57
N PHE A 24 10.37 19.21 5.13
CA PHE A 24 10.61 19.50 3.71
C PHE A 24 11.68 18.58 3.11
N THR A 25 12.78 18.37 3.83
CA THR A 25 13.84 17.44 3.40
C THR A 25 13.31 16.01 3.33
N TYR A 26 12.53 15.58 4.33
CA TYR A 26 11.89 14.27 4.35
C TYR A 26 10.89 14.10 3.20
N MET A 27 10.10 15.13 2.91
CA MET A 27 9.19 15.16 1.76
C MET A 27 9.94 14.98 0.45
N LEU A 28 11.06 15.67 0.24
CA LEU A 28 11.87 15.51 -0.96
C LEU A 28 12.41 14.09 -1.11
N ILE A 29 12.92 13.49 -0.02
CA ILE A 29 13.41 12.10 -0.03
C ILE A 29 12.27 11.11 -0.34
N ALA A 30 11.10 11.31 0.25
CA ALA A 30 9.94 10.43 0.06
C ALA A 30 9.33 10.56 -1.36
N LEU A 31 9.32 11.78 -1.93
CA LEU A 31 8.79 12.03 -3.27
C LEU A 31 9.76 11.64 -4.37
N PHE A 32 11.06 11.65 -4.11
CA PHE A 32 12.09 11.31 -5.10
C PHE A 32 11.81 10.00 -5.87
N PRO A 33 11.57 8.83 -5.22
CA PRO A 33 11.27 7.60 -5.94
C PRO A 33 9.94 7.66 -6.73
N ILE A 34 8.94 8.38 -6.22
CA ILE A 34 7.65 8.55 -6.90
C ILE A 34 7.84 9.35 -8.19
N VAL A 35 8.57 10.45 -8.12
CA VAL A 35 8.89 11.28 -9.30
C VAL A 35 9.71 10.49 -10.31
N LEU A 36 10.67 9.67 -9.86
CA LEU A 36 11.43 8.78 -10.75
C LEU A 36 10.54 7.75 -11.45
N ILE A 37 9.56 7.16 -10.76
CA ILE A 37 8.61 6.22 -11.38
C ILE A 37 7.77 6.94 -12.43
N LEU A 38 7.26 8.14 -12.12
CA LEU A 38 6.48 8.94 -13.07
C LEU A 38 7.29 9.27 -14.32
N ILE A 39 8.53 9.76 -14.15
CA ILE A 39 9.43 10.07 -15.26
C ILE A 39 9.72 8.84 -16.12
N ASN A 40 9.99 7.69 -15.49
CA ASN A 40 10.27 6.45 -16.22
C ASN A 40 9.03 5.85 -16.89
N SER A 41 7.82 6.14 -16.40
CA SER A 41 6.57 5.71 -17.03
C SER A 41 6.33 6.33 -18.42
N PHE A 42 6.99 7.46 -18.72
CA PHE A 42 6.97 8.10 -20.03
C PHE A 42 8.13 7.69 -20.94
N LYS A 43 9.01 6.78 -20.49
CA LYS A 43 10.16 6.33 -21.28
C LYS A 43 9.91 5.02 -22.01
N GLU A 44 10.53 4.85 -23.17
CA GLU A 44 10.56 3.56 -23.85
C GLU A 44 11.29 2.51 -22.98
N ARG A 45 10.80 1.25 -22.98
CA ARG A 45 11.35 0.16 -22.15
C ARG A 45 12.88 0.02 -22.23
N LYS A 46 13.48 0.20 -23.42
CA LYS A 46 14.94 0.12 -23.61
C LYS A 46 15.70 1.25 -22.91
N ALA A 47 15.12 2.44 -22.81
CA ALA A 47 15.72 3.59 -22.15
C ALA A 47 15.65 3.50 -20.62
N ILE A 48 14.62 2.81 -20.08
CA ILE A 48 14.48 2.56 -18.62
C ILE A 48 15.66 1.73 -18.09
N PHE A 49 16.07 0.68 -18.81
CA PHE A 49 17.16 -0.21 -18.37
C PHE A 49 18.56 0.38 -18.56
N LYS A 50 18.74 1.35 -19.48
CA LYS A 50 20.05 1.93 -19.81
C LYS A 50 20.38 3.17 -18.97
N THR A 51 19.38 4.00 -18.65
CA THR A 51 19.57 5.26 -17.89
C THR A 51 18.37 5.53 -16.96
N PRO A 52 18.27 4.85 -15.81
CA PRO A 52 17.12 4.93 -14.92
C PRO A 52 17.02 6.27 -14.15
N LEU A 53 18.14 6.95 -13.91
CA LEU A 53 18.23 8.21 -13.17
C LEU A 53 18.28 9.47 -14.05
N ALA A 54 18.42 9.32 -15.37
CA ALA A 54 18.47 10.46 -16.28
C ALA A 54 17.08 11.06 -16.49
N LEU A 55 16.99 12.38 -16.60
CA LEU A 55 15.75 13.06 -17.02
C LEU A 55 15.38 12.62 -18.46
N PRO A 56 14.08 12.59 -18.82
CA PRO A 56 13.65 12.16 -20.14
C PRO A 56 14.08 13.20 -21.18
N ASN A 57 14.87 12.78 -22.17
CA ASN A 57 15.22 13.56 -23.35
C ASN A 57 14.16 13.35 -24.45
N ALA A 58 14.09 14.26 -25.43
CA ALA A 58 13.12 14.22 -26.54
C ALA A 58 13.13 12.90 -27.34
N GLU A 59 14.25 12.16 -27.36
CA GLU A 59 14.39 10.85 -28.01
C GLU A 59 13.90 9.66 -27.17
N THR A 60 13.68 9.86 -25.86
CA THR A 60 13.31 8.79 -24.93
C THR A 60 11.84 8.82 -24.51
N PHE A 61 11.11 9.88 -24.88
CA PHE A 61 9.69 10.03 -24.57
C PHE A 61 8.84 9.16 -25.51
N SER A 62 8.18 8.14 -24.96
CA SER A 62 7.29 7.26 -25.73
C SER A 62 6.02 6.96 -24.92
N LEU A 63 4.87 7.11 -25.59
CA LEU A 63 3.56 6.73 -25.07
C LEU A 63 3.17 5.28 -25.46
N ASP A 64 4.06 4.56 -26.16
CA ASP A 64 3.80 3.19 -26.61
C ASP A 64 3.59 2.23 -25.44
N GLY A 65 4.17 2.53 -24.28
CA GLY A 65 3.90 1.81 -23.03
C GLY A 65 2.41 1.82 -22.67
N TYR A 66 1.77 2.98 -22.73
CA TYR A 66 0.34 3.13 -22.44
C TYR A 66 -0.54 2.50 -23.52
N ALA A 67 -0.22 2.68 -24.80
CA ALA A 67 -0.95 2.05 -25.90
C ALA A 67 -0.86 0.52 -25.82
N THR A 68 0.33 -0.03 -25.58
CA THR A 68 0.53 -1.48 -25.40
C THR A 68 -0.24 -2.01 -24.20
N LEU A 69 -0.30 -1.27 -23.09
CA LEU A 69 -1.07 -1.66 -21.91
C LEU A 69 -2.58 -1.72 -22.22
N MET A 70 -3.11 -0.79 -23.00
CA MET A 70 -4.53 -0.77 -23.36
C MET A 70 -4.90 -1.84 -24.40
N GLU A 71 -4.01 -2.14 -25.35
CA GLU A 71 -4.28 -3.11 -26.41
C GLU A 71 -3.99 -4.57 -26.00
N ARG A 72 -2.87 -4.80 -25.31
CA ARG A 72 -2.41 -6.17 -24.99
C ARG A 72 -2.88 -6.69 -23.64
N SER A 73 -3.35 -5.82 -22.77
CA SER A 73 -3.83 -6.23 -21.45
C SER A 73 -5.26 -5.77 -21.22
N ASN A 74 -6.06 -6.60 -20.55
CA ASN A 74 -7.38 -6.22 -20.06
C ASN A 74 -7.24 -5.27 -18.85
N PHE A 75 -6.48 -4.19 -19.01
CA PHE A 75 -6.11 -3.26 -17.95
C PHE A 75 -7.33 -2.67 -17.23
N PRO A 76 -8.39 -2.20 -17.93
CA PRO A 76 -9.59 -1.70 -17.25
C PRO A 76 -10.27 -2.74 -16.36
N LEU A 77 -10.27 -4.02 -16.79
CA LEU A 77 -10.84 -5.12 -16.01
C LEU A 77 -10.02 -5.39 -14.75
N TYR A 78 -8.69 -5.49 -14.87
CA TYR A 78 -7.82 -5.72 -13.71
C TYR A 78 -7.85 -4.56 -12.71
N PHE A 79 -7.87 -3.32 -13.22
CA PHE A 79 -7.99 -2.12 -12.40
C PHE A 79 -9.32 -2.12 -11.64
N THR A 80 -10.43 -2.36 -12.33
CA THR A 80 -11.76 -2.39 -11.72
C THR A 80 -11.90 -3.52 -10.70
N ASN A 81 -11.42 -4.73 -11.00
CA ASN A 81 -11.43 -5.85 -10.06
C ASN A 81 -10.67 -5.53 -8.78
N SER A 82 -9.48 -4.93 -8.90
CA SER A 82 -8.65 -4.57 -7.74
C SER A 82 -9.31 -3.47 -6.91
N LEU A 83 -9.92 -2.48 -7.57
CA LEU A 83 -10.65 -1.40 -6.93
C LEU A 83 -11.87 -1.91 -6.17
N VAL A 84 -12.70 -2.74 -6.81
CA VAL A 84 -13.89 -3.33 -6.19
C VAL A 84 -13.50 -4.18 -4.99
N VAL A 85 -12.52 -5.08 -5.13
CA VAL A 85 -12.07 -5.94 -4.02
C VAL A 85 -11.55 -5.08 -2.86
N THR A 86 -10.76 -4.05 -3.14
CA THR A 86 -10.17 -3.19 -2.11
C THR A 86 -11.25 -2.39 -1.37
N VAL A 87 -12.16 -1.73 -2.09
CA VAL A 87 -13.22 -0.90 -1.51
C VAL A 87 -14.16 -1.75 -0.66
N VAL A 88 -14.65 -2.88 -1.19
CA VAL A 88 -15.54 -3.77 -0.47
C VAL A 88 -14.84 -4.36 0.76
N SER A 89 -13.58 -4.78 0.63
CA SER A 89 -12.82 -5.34 1.76
C SER A 89 -12.62 -4.30 2.87
N ILE A 90 -12.17 -3.08 2.53
CA ILE A 90 -11.97 -2.01 3.52
C ILE A 90 -13.29 -1.67 4.21
N PHE A 91 -14.39 -1.57 3.46
CA PHE A 91 -15.70 -1.31 4.04
C PHE A 91 -16.10 -2.37 5.07
N LEU A 92 -15.98 -3.65 4.73
CA LEU A 92 -16.31 -4.75 5.65
C LEU A 92 -15.38 -4.80 6.86
N ILE A 93 -14.07 -4.58 6.66
CA ILE A 93 -13.08 -4.55 7.74
C ILE A 93 -13.37 -3.40 8.70
N LEU A 94 -13.67 -2.20 8.19
CA LEU A 94 -14.00 -1.05 9.02
C LEU A 94 -15.33 -1.24 9.74
N PHE A 95 -16.35 -1.76 9.05
CA PHE A 95 -17.66 -2.00 9.65
C PHE A 95 -17.57 -2.98 10.83
N THR A 96 -16.98 -4.16 10.58
CA THR A 96 -16.82 -5.19 11.63
C THR A 96 -15.79 -4.79 12.69
N GLY A 97 -14.69 -4.16 12.28
CA GLY A 97 -13.64 -3.68 13.17
C GLY A 97 -14.10 -2.57 14.10
N ALA A 98 -14.92 -1.63 13.62
CA ALA A 98 -15.51 -0.58 14.44
C ALA A 98 -16.48 -1.16 15.48
N MET A 99 -17.33 -2.12 15.09
CA MET A 99 -18.22 -2.81 16.03
C MET A 99 -17.42 -3.57 17.12
N ALA A 100 -16.36 -4.27 16.73
CA ALA A 100 -15.50 -4.99 17.66
C ALA A 100 -14.74 -4.04 18.61
N ALA A 101 -14.19 -2.94 18.07
CA ALA A 101 -13.48 -1.93 18.86
C ALA A 101 -14.42 -1.23 19.85
N TYR A 102 -15.65 -0.93 19.45
CA TYR A 102 -16.67 -0.37 20.34
C TYR A 102 -17.02 -1.35 21.48
N ALA A 103 -17.26 -2.62 21.15
CA ALA A 103 -17.55 -3.64 22.15
C ALA A 103 -16.41 -3.78 23.18
N LEU A 104 -15.15 -3.75 22.71
CA LEU A 104 -13.97 -3.90 23.55
C LEU A 104 -13.67 -2.67 24.41
N SER A 105 -13.97 -1.45 23.92
CA SER A 105 -13.69 -0.22 24.66
C SER A 105 -14.77 0.12 25.70
N GLU A 106 -16.04 -0.12 25.39
CA GLU A 106 -17.16 0.33 26.23
C GLU A 106 -17.66 -0.76 27.19
N TYR A 107 -17.68 -2.03 26.79
CA TYR A 107 -18.19 -3.11 27.65
C TYR A 107 -17.12 -3.64 28.61
N LYS A 108 -17.42 -3.61 29.91
CA LYS A 108 -16.57 -4.17 30.96
C LYS A 108 -16.93 -5.64 31.24
N PHE A 109 -16.31 -6.56 30.49
CA PHE A 109 -16.43 -8.01 30.72
C PHE A 109 -15.12 -8.62 31.24
N ARG A 110 -15.22 -9.71 32.01
CA ARG A 110 -14.06 -10.34 32.71
C ARG A 110 -12.91 -10.76 31.78
N GLY A 111 -13.18 -11.02 30.51
CA GLY A 111 -12.19 -11.44 29.50
C GLY A 111 -11.68 -10.34 28.56
N ASN A 112 -12.03 -9.07 28.80
CA ASN A 112 -11.76 -7.97 27.86
C ASN A 112 -10.27 -7.83 27.52
N ALA A 113 -9.42 -7.76 28.55
CA ALA A 113 -7.97 -7.63 28.35
C ALA A 113 -7.36 -8.82 27.57
N ILE A 114 -7.85 -10.05 27.82
CA ILE A 114 -7.38 -11.25 27.11
C ILE A 114 -7.79 -11.19 25.65
N LEU A 115 -9.03 -10.78 25.35
CA LEU A 115 -9.51 -10.63 23.98
C LEU A 115 -8.73 -9.54 23.22
N GLY A 116 -8.42 -8.42 23.87
CA GLY A 116 -7.60 -7.37 23.28
C GLY A 116 -6.18 -7.84 22.93
N ILE A 117 -5.53 -8.57 23.85
CA ILE A 117 -4.22 -9.17 23.58
C ILE A 117 -4.29 -10.21 22.47
N TYR A 118 -5.33 -11.05 22.45
CA TYR A 118 -5.53 -12.04 21.39
C TYR A 118 -5.63 -11.39 20.00
N LEU A 119 -6.41 -10.32 19.87
CA LEU A 119 -6.51 -9.56 18.61
C LEU A 119 -5.17 -8.94 18.22
N ALA A 120 -4.44 -8.36 19.16
CA ALA A 120 -3.11 -7.77 18.91
C ALA A 120 -2.08 -8.83 18.45
N LEU A 121 -2.09 -10.01 19.06
CA LEU A 121 -1.24 -11.13 18.66
C LEU A 121 -1.55 -11.60 17.23
N GLY A 122 -2.82 -11.55 16.81
CA GLY A 122 -3.22 -11.87 15.44
C GLY A 122 -2.56 -10.99 14.38
N ILE A 123 -2.39 -9.69 14.66
CA ILE A 123 -1.76 -8.72 13.73
C ILE A 123 -0.24 -8.96 13.62
N MET A 124 0.38 -9.51 14.66
CA MET A 124 1.82 -9.80 14.67
C MET A 124 2.21 -11.00 13.80
N ILE A 125 1.26 -11.86 13.43
CA ILE A 125 1.55 -13.04 12.61
C ILE A 125 1.95 -12.58 11.20
N PRO A 126 3.14 -12.97 10.70
CA PRO A 126 3.59 -12.54 9.39
C PRO A 126 2.74 -13.14 8.27
N ILE A 127 2.22 -12.27 7.40
CA ILE A 127 1.28 -12.63 6.32
C ILE A 127 1.78 -13.76 5.40
N ARG A 128 3.11 -13.87 5.21
CA ARG A 128 3.72 -14.88 4.33
C ARG A 128 3.50 -16.32 4.82
N LEU A 129 3.35 -16.53 6.13
CA LEU A 129 3.08 -17.87 6.68
C LEU A 129 1.67 -18.34 6.33
N GLY A 130 0.71 -17.41 6.23
CA GLY A 130 -0.68 -17.72 5.91
C GLY A 130 -0.92 -18.10 4.44
N THR A 131 -0.07 -17.63 3.51
CA THR A 131 -0.28 -17.82 2.07
C THR A 131 -0.28 -19.29 1.65
N VAL A 132 0.62 -20.12 2.19
CA VAL A 132 0.67 -21.55 1.82
C VAL A 132 -0.58 -22.29 2.31
N GLY A 133 -1.04 -21.96 3.53
CA GLY A 133 -2.25 -22.55 4.11
C GLY A 133 -3.50 -22.23 3.30
N ILE A 134 -3.69 -20.95 2.93
CA ILE A 134 -4.86 -20.55 2.16
C ILE A 134 -4.87 -21.14 0.73
N LEU A 135 -3.70 -21.28 0.11
CA LEU A 135 -3.58 -21.94 -1.20
C LEU A 135 -3.96 -23.42 -1.12
N ARG A 136 -3.50 -24.14 -0.09
CA ARG A 136 -3.90 -25.55 0.12
C ARG A 136 -5.40 -25.70 0.38
N LEU A 137 -6.01 -24.78 1.12
CA LEU A 137 -7.45 -24.78 1.34
C LEU A 137 -8.22 -24.51 0.04
N MET A 138 -7.80 -23.51 -0.74
CA MET A 138 -8.42 -23.23 -2.04
C MET A 138 -8.27 -24.41 -3.02
N ALA A 139 -7.10 -25.05 -3.07
CA ALA A 139 -6.86 -26.23 -3.90
C ALA A 139 -7.74 -27.41 -3.45
N GLY A 140 -7.78 -27.72 -2.16
CA GLY A 140 -8.65 -28.78 -1.63
C GLY A 140 -10.14 -28.52 -1.82
N MET A 141 -10.60 -27.27 -1.80
CA MET A 141 -11.98 -26.92 -2.15
C MET A 141 -12.25 -27.10 -3.65
N LYS A 142 -11.28 -26.77 -4.50
CA LYS A 142 -11.39 -26.97 -5.96
C LYS A 142 -11.47 -28.45 -6.33
N GLU A 143 -10.62 -29.29 -5.71
CA GLU A 143 -10.64 -30.74 -5.88
C GLU A 143 -11.99 -31.36 -5.47
N ARG A 144 -12.62 -30.84 -4.41
CA ARG A 144 -13.97 -31.29 -3.98
C ARG A 144 -15.10 -30.81 -4.87
N THR A 145 -14.92 -29.69 -5.56
CA THR A 145 -15.96 -29.07 -6.40
C THR A 145 -15.92 -29.59 -7.84
N CYS A 146 -14.76 -30.09 -8.32
CA CYS A 146 -14.63 -30.69 -9.64
C CYS A 146 -13.63 -31.87 -9.64
N PRO A 147 -14.05 -33.08 -9.21
CA PRO A 147 -13.20 -34.28 -9.26
C PRO A 147 -13.02 -34.88 -10.68
N LEU A 148 -13.57 -34.24 -11.72
CA LEU A 148 -13.66 -34.80 -13.10
C LEU A 148 -12.80 -34.04 -14.13
N ALA A 149 -11.99 -33.07 -13.70
CA ALA A 149 -11.11 -32.32 -14.61
C ALA A 149 -9.78 -33.04 -14.93
N GLU A 150 -9.55 -34.23 -14.34
CA GLU A 150 -8.43 -35.12 -14.67
C GLU A 150 -8.91 -36.32 -15.52
N LEU A 151 -9.82 -36.13 -16.47
CA LEU A 151 -9.82 -37.07 -17.59
C LEU A 151 -8.54 -36.77 -18.37
N PRO A 152 -7.58 -37.72 -18.49
CA PRO A 152 -6.55 -37.58 -19.50
C PRO A 152 -7.30 -37.43 -20.81
N ASP A 153 -6.86 -36.48 -21.64
CA ASP A 153 -7.22 -36.42 -23.04
C ASP A 153 -6.73 -37.74 -23.67
N ALA A 154 -7.57 -38.78 -23.54
CA ALA A 154 -7.54 -39.96 -24.37
C ALA A 154 -8.09 -39.51 -25.72
N LEU A 155 -7.21 -38.89 -26.51
CA LEU A 155 -6.98 -39.01 -27.95
C LEU A 155 -5.78 -38.14 -28.34
#